data_AF-A0A7X0LDW6-F1
#
_entry.id   AF-A0A7X0LDW6-F1
#
_cell.length_a   1.000
_cell.length_b   1.000
_cell.length_c   1.000
_cell.angle_alpha   90.00
_cell.angle_beta   90.00
_cell.angle_gamma   90.00
#
_symmetry.space_group_name_H-M   'P 1'
#
loop_
_entity.id
_entity.type
_entity.pdbx_description
1 polymer ?
#
loop_
_entity_poly.entity_id
_entity_poly.type
_entity_poly.pdbx_seq_one_letter_code
_entity_poly.pdbx_strand_id
1 'polypeptide(L)'
;MSLTPDELWGRFDWQNGSCFRCEQTGVPVAEIGDIAVADRAFPLFACQRCVFRLEQLHWTMSERAIRRQRAPNSALAQPYPVGQWPTSAPLDRPPARIA
;
A
#
# COMPACT_ATOMS: atom_id res chain seq x y z
N MET A 1 3.70 -15.28 -5.66
CA MET A 1 2.71 -16.36 -5.46
C MET A 1 1.69 -15.82 -4.48
N SER A 2 0.41 -15.73 -4.88
CA SER A 2 -0.67 -15.26 -4.01
C SER A 2 -1.01 -16.34 -2.99
N LEU A 3 -0.82 -16.06 -1.70
CA LEU A 3 -1.26 -16.92 -0.60
C LEU A 3 -2.79 -17.04 -0.60
N THR A 4 -3.30 -18.27 -0.46
CA THR A 4 -4.72 -18.48 -0.24
C THR A 4 -5.11 -18.10 1.20
N PRO A 5 -6.37 -17.71 1.48
CA PRO A 5 -6.81 -17.38 2.83
C PRO A 5 -6.58 -18.50 3.85
N ASP A 6 -6.81 -19.76 3.47
CA ASP A 6 -6.63 -20.92 4.36
C ASP A 6 -5.17 -21.14 4.75
N GLU A 7 -4.24 -21.03 3.78
CA GLU A 7 -2.81 -21.10 4.05
C GLU A 7 -2.34 -19.97 4.97
N LEU A 8 -2.96 -18.78 4.87
CA LEU A 8 -2.65 -17.68 5.77
C LEU A 8 -3.14 -17.96 7.18
N TRP A 9 -4.36 -18.48 7.34
CA TRP A 9 -4.91 -18.78 8.66
C TRP A 9 -4.14 -19.88 9.38
N GLY A 10 -3.64 -20.89 8.66
CA GLY A 10 -2.83 -21.96 9.25
C GLY A 10 -1.47 -21.53 9.81
N ARG A 11 -1.05 -20.27 9.62
CA ARG A 11 0.24 -19.75 10.11
C ARG A 11 0.19 -19.17 11.52
N PHE A 12 -1.01 -19.01 12.07
CA PHE A 12 -1.21 -18.27 13.31
C PHE A 12 -1.94 -19.12 14.34
N ASP A 13 -1.60 -18.90 15.60
CA ASP A 13 -2.35 -19.40 16.74
C ASP A 13 -3.50 -18.43 17.04
N TRP A 14 -4.72 -18.86 16.70
CA TRP A 14 -5.92 -18.06 16.88
C TRP A 14 -6.51 -18.26 18.28
N GLN A 15 -6.78 -17.15 18.96
CA GLN A 15 -7.43 -17.12 20.27
C GLN A 15 -8.60 -16.14 20.25
N ASN A 16 -9.55 -16.30 21.18
CA ASN A 16 -10.63 -15.34 21.32
C ASN A 16 -10.12 -14.06 22.01
N GLY A 17 -10.37 -12.89 21.42
CA GLY A 17 -9.87 -11.65 21.98
C GLY A 17 -10.40 -10.40 21.28
N SER A 18 -9.59 -9.35 21.33
CA SER A 18 -9.92 -8.03 20.80
C SER A 18 -8.95 -7.66 19.69
N CYS A 19 -9.50 -7.27 18.53
CA CYS A 19 -8.69 -6.84 17.40
C CYS A 19 -8.21 -5.39 17.61
N PHE A 20 -6.89 -5.18 17.70
CA PHE A 20 -6.28 -3.86 17.81
C PHE A 20 -6.69 -2.93 16.65
N ARG A 21 -6.90 -3.47 15.45
CA ARG A 21 -7.09 -2.67 14.23
C ARG A 21 -8.53 -2.24 13.96
N CYS A 22 -9.51 -3.05 14.37
CA CYS A 22 -10.93 -2.76 14.12
C CYS A 22 -11.79 -2.76 15.39
N GLU A 23 -11.16 -2.88 16.56
CA GLU A 23 -11.77 -2.78 17.89
C GLU A 23 -12.89 -3.79 18.19
N GLN A 24 -13.10 -4.78 17.31
CA GLN A 24 -14.05 -5.86 17.54
C GLN A 24 -13.52 -6.78 18.64
N THR A 25 -14.41 -7.11 19.57
CA THR A 25 -14.17 -7.99 20.71
C THR A 25 -14.89 -9.32 20.55
N GLY A 26 -14.38 -10.39 21.16
CA GLY A 26 -15.02 -11.71 21.08
C GLY A 26 -14.88 -12.35 19.70
N VAL A 27 -13.80 -12.00 18.99
CA VAL A 27 -13.48 -12.53 17.66
C VAL A 27 -12.17 -13.32 17.71
N PRO A 28 -11.97 -14.29 16.79
CA PRO A 28 -10.68 -14.94 16.63
C PRO A 28 -9.61 -13.92 16.22
N VAL A 29 -8.55 -13.82 17.03
CA VAL A 29 -7.40 -12.94 16.82
C VAL A 29 -6.10 -13.72 16.93
N ALA A 30 -5.08 -13.25 16.24
CA ALA A 30 -3.72 -13.78 16.30
C ALA A 30 -2.74 -12.66 16.63
N GLU A 31 -1.63 -13.00 17.29
CA GLU A 31 -0.52 -12.07 17.52
C GLU A 31 0.15 -11.72 16.19
N ILE A 32 0.33 -10.43 15.92
CA ILE A 32 0.92 -9.91 14.67
C ILE A 32 2.25 -9.18 14.90
N GLY A 33 2.70 -9.08 16.15
CA GLY A 33 3.92 -8.40 16.58
C GLY A 33 3.69 -7.54 17.82
N ASP A 34 4.67 -6.72 18.17
CA ASP A 34 4.66 -5.90 19.38
C ASP A 34 4.67 -4.40 19.10
N ILE A 35 4.12 -3.62 20.02
CA ILE A 35 4.33 -2.17 20.10
C ILE A 35 5.10 -1.83 21.37
N ALA A 36 6.10 -0.96 21.25
CA ALA A 36 6.87 -0.47 22.38
C ALA A 36 6.28 0.85 22.92
N VAL A 37 5.96 0.90 24.21
CA VAL A 37 5.50 2.10 24.92
C VAL A 37 6.21 2.18 26.26
N ALA A 38 6.94 3.28 26.51
CA ALA A 38 7.66 3.52 27.77
C ALA A 38 8.52 2.33 28.24
N ASP A 39 9.41 1.85 27.36
CA ASP A 39 10.28 0.67 27.58
C ASP A 39 9.54 -0.66 27.86
N ARG A 40 8.24 -0.75 27.53
CA ARG A 40 7.48 -1.99 27.59
C ARG A 40 6.98 -2.39 26.22
N ALA A 41 7.13 -3.67 25.88
CA ALA A 41 6.53 -4.27 24.70
C ALA A 41 5.13 -4.78 25.04
N PHE A 42 4.18 -4.48 24.17
CA PHE A 42 2.81 -4.97 24.26
C PHE A 42 2.45 -5.72 22.98
N PRO A 43 1.96 -6.97 23.08
CA PRO A 43 1.56 -7.73 21.91
C PRO A 43 0.34 -7.11 21.24
N LEU A 44 0.38 -7.05 19.91
CA LEU A 44 -0.70 -6.61 19.05
C LEU A 44 -1.43 -7.83 18.51
N PHE A 45 -2.75 -7.86 18.71
CA PHE A 45 -3.61 -8.91 18.19
C PHE A 45 -4.51 -8.38 17.07
N ALA A 46 -4.68 -9.14 16.00
CA ALA A 46 -5.56 -8.78 14.89
C ALA A 46 -6.46 -9.95 14.46
N CYS A 47 -7.70 -9.63 14.09
CA CYS A 47 -8.62 -10.64 13.56
C CYS A 47 -8.24 -11.10 12.15
N GLN A 48 -8.78 -12.24 11.72
CA GLN A 48 -8.52 -12.87 10.42
C GLN A 48 -8.62 -11.89 9.24
N ARG A 49 -9.70 -11.08 9.19
CA ARG A 49 -9.89 -10.09 8.13
C ARG A 49 -8.81 -9.01 8.13
N CYS A 50 -8.39 -8.57 9.32
CA CYS A 50 -7.36 -7.56 9.48
C CYS A 50 -5.96 -8.09 9.15
N VAL A 51 -5.65 -9.33 9.54
CA VAL A 51 -4.40 -10.04 9.17
C VAL A 51 -4.30 -10.19 7.66
N PHE A 52 -5.36 -10.69 7.01
CA PHE A 52 -5.40 -10.82 5.55
C PHE A 52 -5.18 -9.47 4.84
N ARG A 53 -5.81 -8.41 5.32
CA ARG A 53 -5.62 -7.07 4.75
C ARG A 53 -4.21 -6.50 4.99
N LEU A 54 -3.56 -6.83 6.10
CA LEU A 54 -2.17 -6.47 6.34
C LEU A 54 -1.25 -7.18 5.36
N GLU A 55 -1.44 -8.48 5.15
CA GLU A 55 -0.63 -9.27 4.22
C GLU A 55 -0.77 -8.76 2.78
N GLN A 56 -1.99 -8.45 2.33
CA GLN A 56 -2.22 -7.84 1.02
C GLN A 56 -1.50 -6.49 0.84
N LEU A 57 -1.51 -5.66 1.88
CA LEU A 57 -0.83 -4.37 1.87
C LEU A 57 0.69 -4.58 1.79
N HIS A 58 1.24 -5.49 2.60
CA HIS A 58 2.65 -5.84 2.60
C HIS A 58 3.09 -6.34 1.23
N TRP A 59 2.35 -7.27 0.63
CA TRP A 59 2.60 -7.76 -0.72
C TRP A 59 2.67 -6.60 -1.74
N THR A 60 1.66 -5.73 -1.73
CA THR A 60 1.58 -4.60 -2.67
C THR A 60 2.75 -3.62 -2.49
N MET A 61 3.16 -3.34 -1.25
CA MET A 61 4.28 -2.46 -0.97
C MET A 61 5.62 -3.09 -1.35
N SER A 62 5.80 -4.38 -1.09
CA SER A 62 7.00 -5.14 -1.46
C SER A 62 7.16 -5.24 -2.97
N GLU A 63 6.08 -5.48 -3.73
CA GLU A 63 6.13 -5.44 -5.20
C GLU A 63 6.54 -4.06 -5.73
N ARG A 64 6.00 -2.97 -5.15
CA ARG A 64 6.37 -1.59 -5.52
C ARG A 64 7.85 -1.30 -5.20
N ALA A 65 8.35 -1.77 -4.06
CA ALA A 65 9.75 -1.62 -3.68
C ALA A 65 10.68 -2.34 -4.66
N ILE A 66 10.36 -3.58 -5.04
CA ILE A 66 11.13 -4.35 -6.04
C ILE A 66 11.13 -3.64 -7.40
N ARG A 67 9.98 -3.10 -7.85
CA ARG A 67 9.91 -2.32 -9.10
C ARG A 67 10.78 -1.07 -9.07
N ARG A 68 10.83 -0.37 -7.93
CA ARG A 68 11.71 0.81 -7.76
C ARG A 68 13.19 0.44 -7.77
N GLN A 69 13.57 -0.70 -7.18
CA GLN A 69 14.95 -1.17 -7.20
C GLN A 69 15.39 -1.70 -8.57
N ARG A 70 14.46 -2.30 -9.34
CA ARG A 70 14.71 -2.77 -10.71
C ARG A 70 14.60 -1.67 -11.77
N ALA A 71 14.07 -0.50 -11.43
CA ALA A 71 14.20 0.65 -12.30
C ALA A 71 15.70 0.94 -12.40
N PRO A 72 16.34 0.77 -13.57
CA PRO A 72 17.74 1.11 -13.70
C PRO A 72 17.89 2.56 -13.29
N ASN A 73 18.96 2.88 -12.57
CA ASN A 73 19.45 4.24 -12.42
C ASN A 73 19.38 4.87 -13.81
N SER A 74 18.33 5.65 -14.04
CA SER A 74 18.21 6.49 -15.23
C SER A 74 19.08 7.73 -14.99
N ALA A 75 20.32 7.48 -14.54
CA ALA A 75 21.42 8.42 -14.59
C ALA A 75 21.98 8.34 -16.01
N LEU A 76 21.19 8.88 -16.94
CA LEU A 76 21.56 9.50 -18.21
C LEU A 76 20.24 9.86 -18.90
N ALA A 77 19.45 10.71 -18.25
CA ALA A 77 18.62 11.63 -19.00
C ALA A 77 19.60 12.49 -19.80
N GLN A 78 19.84 12.09 -21.05
CA GLN A 78 20.50 12.95 -22.03
C GLN A 78 19.79 14.32 -21.97
N PRO A 79 20.52 15.45 -21.90
CA PRO A 79 19.88 16.75 -22.00
C PRO A 79 19.15 16.80 -23.34
N TYR A 80 17.82 16.80 -23.29
CA TYR A 80 17.00 17.17 -24.44
C TYR A 80 17.51 18.53 -24.93
N PRO A 81 17.84 18.69 -26.21
CA PRO A 81 18.14 20.01 -26.73
C PRO A 81 16.89 20.86 -26.57
N VAL A 82 16.99 21.89 -25.73
CA VAL A 82 16.04 22.99 -25.61
C VAL A 82 16.03 23.69 -26.97
N GLY A 83 15.19 23.23 -27.89
CA GLY A 83 15.25 23.72 -29.27
C GLY A 83 13.93 23.80 -30.01
N GLN A 84 12.84 23.20 -29.52
CA GLN A 84 11.61 23.14 -30.31
C GLN A 84 10.36 23.23 -29.42
N TRP A 85 10.04 24.46 -28.99
CA TRP A 85 8.65 24.80 -28.69
C TRP A 85 7.90 24.90 -30.03
N PRO A 86 6.80 24.16 -30.25
CA PRO A 86 5.91 24.47 -31.36
C PRO A 86 5.21 25.79 -31.04
N THR A 87 5.79 26.88 -31.52
CA THR A 87 5.14 28.19 -31.58
C THR A 87 3.91 28.09 -32.49
N SER A 88 2.80 28.66 -32.00
CA SER A 88 1.54 28.97 -32.70
C SER A 88 0.62 27.81 -33.09
N ALA A 89 -0.29 27.47 -32.17
CA ALA A 89 -1.69 27.27 -32.53
C ALA A 89 -2.50 28.42 -31.88
N PRO A 90 -3.17 29.30 -32.65
CA PRO A 90 -4.13 30.23 -32.08
C PRO A 90 -5.28 29.40 -31.48
N LEU A 91 -5.56 29.58 -30.19
CA LEU A 91 -6.80 29.10 -29.59
C LEU A 91 -7.94 29.95 -30.15
N ASP A 92 -8.54 29.50 -31.26
CA ASP A 92 -9.79 30.06 -31.77
C ASP A 92 -10.85 29.88 -30.68
N ARG A 93 -11.19 31.00 -30.02
CA ARG A 93 -12.24 31.06 -29.01
C ARG A 93 -13.58 30.98 -29.73
N PRO A 94 -14.42 29.95 -29.52
CA PRO A 94 -15.76 29.95 -30.10
C PRO A 94 -16.58 31.09 -29.49
N PRO A 95 -17.40 31.81 -30.27
CA PRO A 95 -18.24 32.87 -29.74
C PRO A 95 -19.30 32.25 -28.81
N ALA A 96 -19.38 32.77 -27.59
CA ALA A 96 -20.49 32.48 -26.69
C ALA A 96 -21.79 32.99 -27.33
N ARG A 97 -22.63 32.07 -27.82
CA ARG A 97 -24.02 32.41 -28.15
C ARG A 97 -24.78 32.51 -26.83
N ILE A 98 -25.11 33.74 -26.47
CA ILE A 98 -26.16 34.05 -25.50
C ILE A 98 -27.42 34.30 -26.34
N ALA A 99 -28.38 33.37 -26.24
CA ALA A 99 -29.82 33.58 -26.46
C ALA A 99 -30.56 32.35 -25.94
#